data_AF-A0A2R7L097-F1
#
_entry.id   AF-A0A2R7L097-F1
#
_cell.length_a   1.000
_cell.length_b   1.000
_cell.length_c   1.000
_cell.angle_alpha   90.00
_cell.angle_beta   90.00
_cell.angle_gamma   90.00
#
_symmetry.space_group_name_H-M   'P 1'
#
loop_
_entity.id
_entity.type
_entity.pdbx_description
1 polymer ?
#
loop_
_entity_poly.entity_id
_entity_poly.type
_entity_poly.pdbx_seq_one_letter_code
_entity_poly.pdbx_strand_id
1 'polypeptide(L)'
;MSKFVCTNLQSKSDMARVNYKGVETKIGVLNSYFCVSYQKFTTALNEGHLQDIGKSYPISDFTKMERDFYFRFPFPDEDHRKFGDVDDYHRSIPILIRDPSILNDYYDKSRPYEKVIKLESQLGILRESDNRKCLAAFFSYGNKGQTLRVEEDSKILKIVKQFMKNNVEPELDPEKKNLYKEIANRILDGYQLEMPKLKIHQSSRLSSKAENVASRLLKRKKGKGL
;
A
#
# COMPACT_ATOMS: atom_id res chain seq x y z
N MET A 1 -4.94 4.63 -21.42
CA MET A 1 -3.53 5.08 -21.50
C MET A 1 -3.17 5.62 -20.13
N SER A 2 -2.30 4.95 -19.37
CA SER A 2 -1.83 5.45 -18.06
C SER A 2 -0.75 6.51 -18.32
N LYS A 3 -0.96 7.76 -17.89
CA LYS A 3 0.06 8.82 -17.98
C LYS A 3 1.13 8.59 -16.90
N PHE A 4 2.36 8.34 -17.33
CA PHE A 4 3.52 8.35 -16.43
C PHE A 4 3.91 9.81 -16.18
N VAL A 5 3.76 10.28 -14.94
CA VAL A 5 4.24 11.60 -14.53
C VAL A 5 5.58 11.39 -13.83
N CYS A 6 6.67 11.65 -14.54
CA CYS A 6 8.02 11.67 -13.97
C CYS A 6 8.28 13.10 -13.47
N THR A 7 8.04 13.37 -12.18
CA THR A 7 8.43 14.64 -11.56
C THR A 7 9.85 14.54 -11.03
N ASN A 8 10.77 15.29 -11.64
CA ASN A 8 12.11 15.52 -11.09
C ASN A 8 11.99 16.31 -9.78
N LEU A 9 12.20 15.63 -8.66
CA LEU A 9 12.28 16.24 -7.33
C LEU A 9 13.69 16.79 -7.09
N GLN A 10 13.98 17.97 -7.62
CA GLN A 10 15.16 18.74 -7.23
C GLN A 10 14.77 20.21 -7.00
N SER A 11 14.64 20.65 -5.74
CA SER A 11 15.14 21.96 -5.29
C SER A 11 15.09 22.07 -3.75
N LYS A 12 15.83 23.05 -3.23
CA LYS A 12 16.30 23.23 -1.85
C LYS A 12 15.18 23.45 -0.82
N SER A 13 15.07 22.51 0.13
CA SER A 13 14.89 22.67 1.58
C SER A 13 13.95 23.74 2.18
N ASP A 14 12.87 24.14 1.53
CA ASP A 14 11.76 24.79 2.24
C ASP A 14 10.81 23.70 2.76
N MET A 15 10.37 23.79 4.02
CA MET A 15 9.43 22.81 4.60
C MET A 15 8.04 23.42 4.69
N ALA A 16 7.02 22.66 4.27
CA ALA A 16 5.63 23.00 4.53
C ALA A 16 5.39 22.93 6.04
N ARG A 17 4.88 24.03 6.61
CA ARG A 17 4.64 24.20 8.05
C ARG A 17 3.20 24.61 8.26
N VAL A 18 2.61 24.11 9.33
CA VAL A 18 1.26 24.47 9.77
C VAL A 18 1.27 24.68 11.26
N ASN A 19 0.38 25.53 11.76
CA ASN A 19 0.19 25.64 13.19
C ASN A 19 -0.83 24.56 13.60
N TYR A 20 -0.37 23.56 14.34
CA TYR A 20 -1.20 22.50 14.88
C TYR A 20 -1.37 22.70 16.38
N LYS A 21 -2.59 23.00 16.82
CA LYS A 21 -2.92 23.26 18.25
C LYS A 21 -1.99 24.30 18.92
N GLY A 22 -1.64 25.36 18.22
CA GLY A 22 -0.78 26.43 18.72
C GLY A 22 0.72 26.19 18.53
N VAL A 23 1.12 25.05 17.97
CA VAL A 23 2.54 24.69 17.76
C VAL A 23 2.87 24.61 16.28
N GLU A 24 3.91 25.33 15.87
CA GLU A 24 4.46 25.20 14.51
C GLU A 24 4.95 23.77 14.28
N THR A 25 4.31 23.08 13.35
CA THR A 25 4.58 21.70 13.01
C THR A 25 5.01 21.61 11.56
N LYS A 26 6.16 20.97 11.33
CA LYS A 26 6.65 20.67 9.99
C LYS A 26 5.89 19.47 9.46
N ILE A 27 5.17 19.66 8.36
CA ILE A 27 4.35 18.60 7.78
C ILE A 27 4.92 18.06 6.49
N GLY A 28 5.93 18.67 5.89
CA GLY A 28 6.49 18.15 4.65
C GLY A 28 7.62 19.00 4.09
N VAL A 29 8.16 18.56 2.97
CA VAL A 29 9.10 19.34 2.17
C VAL A 29 8.30 20.01 1.05
N LEU A 30 8.58 21.29 0.75
CA LEU A 30 8.10 22.00 -0.44
C LEU A 30 8.67 21.31 -1.67
N ASN A 31 8.02 20.20 -2.03
CA ASN A 31 8.03 19.46 -3.30
C ASN A 31 7.09 18.24 -3.16
N SER A 32 5.94 18.44 -2.50
CA SER A 32 4.78 17.55 -2.54
C SER A 32 4.71 16.35 -1.59
N TYR A 33 5.62 16.09 -0.65
CA TYR A 33 5.46 14.96 0.31
C TYR A 33 5.14 15.43 1.73
N PHE A 34 4.00 15.00 2.26
CA PHE A 34 3.58 15.21 3.64
C PHE A 34 3.92 14.01 4.53
N CYS A 35 4.44 14.32 5.70
CA CYS A 35 4.84 13.39 6.77
C CYS A 35 3.65 12.97 7.64
N VAL A 36 2.44 13.18 7.14
CA VAL A 36 1.18 12.87 7.81
C VAL A 36 0.27 12.20 6.79
N SER A 37 -0.60 11.29 7.25
CA SER A 37 -1.60 10.69 6.38
C SER A 37 -2.70 11.68 6.02
N TYR A 38 -3.34 11.46 4.87
CA TYR A 38 -4.45 12.29 4.42
C TYR A 38 -5.59 12.36 5.45
N GLN A 39 -5.92 11.22 6.07
CA GLN A 39 -6.97 11.11 7.08
C GLN A 39 -6.63 11.95 8.32
N LYS A 40 -5.42 11.82 8.88
CA LYS A 40 -4.98 12.63 10.02
C LYS A 40 -5.00 14.13 9.68
N PHE A 41 -4.56 14.49 8.49
CA PHE A 41 -4.56 15.87 8.00
C PHE A 41 -5.96 16.45 7.91
N THR A 42 -6.86 15.76 7.22
CA THR A 42 -8.25 16.21 7.02
C THR A 42 -9.04 16.26 8.31
N THR A 43 -8.86 15.29 9.22
CA THR A 43 -9.46 15.34 10.56
C THR A 43 -8.99 16.57 11.32
N ALA A 44 -7.68 16.82 11.37
CA ALA A 44 -7.14 18.00 12.06
C ALA A 44 -7.64 19.32 11.45
N LEU A 45 -7.80 19.38 10.13
CA LEU A 45 -8.37 20.55 9.45
C LEU A 45 -9.83 20.78 9.85
N ASN A 46 -10.66 19.73 9.78
CA ASN A 46 -12.09 19.81 10.08
C ASN A 46 -12.38 20.13 11.54
N GLU A 47 -11.50 19.71 12.45
CA GLU A 47 -11.57 20.02 13.89
C GLU A 47 -11.07 21.44 14.22
N GLY A 48 -10.59 22.21 13.23
CA GLY A 48 -10.03 23.55 13.47
C GLY A 48 -8.68 23.53 14.19
N HIS A 49 -8.00 22.38 14.21
CA HIS A 49 -6.68 22.24 14.84
C HIS A 49 -5.55 22.81 13.99
N LEU A 50 -5.79 23.08 12.70
CA LEU A 50 -4.81 23.61 11.75
C LEU A 50 -5.05 25.09 11.46
N GLN A 51 -4.00 25.91 11.51
CA GLN A 51 -4.03 27.34 11.16
C GLN A 51 -2.86 27.70 10.24
N ASP A 52 -3.11 28.59 9.29
CA ASP A 52 -2.12 29.08 8.33
C ASP A 52 -0.94 29.75 9.05
N ILE A 53 0.28 29.54 8.54
CA ILE A 53 1.48 30.22 9.05
C ILE A 53 1.99 31.21 8.01
N GLY A 54 1.93 32.50 8.35
CA GLY A 54 2.55 33.57 7.57
C GLY A 54 2.04 33.64 6.12
N LYS A 55 2.97 33.73 5.15
CA LYS A 55 2.69 33.76 3.71
C LYS A 55 2.72 32.37 3.05
N SER A 56 2.52 31.30 3.82
CA SER A 56 2.48 29.94 3.28
C SER A 56 1.25 29.72 2.39
N TYR A 57 1.24 28.64 1.61
CA TYR A 57 0.03 28.21 0.90
C TYR A 57 -1.14 28.03 1.89
N PRO A 58 -2.38 28.41 1.52
CA PRO A 58 -3.55 28.16 2.35
C PRO A 58 -3.66 26.67 2.69
N ILE A 59 -3.85 26.32 3.96
CA ILE A 59 -3.85 24.92 4.40
C ILE A 59 -4.97 24.11 3.72
N SER A 60 -6.09 24.76 3.44
CA SER A 60 -7.21 24.15 2.72
C SER A 60 -6.85 23.70 1.31
N ASP A 61 -5.85 24.33 0.66
CA ASP A 61 -5.40 23.94 -0.68
C ASP A 61 -4.72 22.56 -0.67
N PHE A 62 -4.17 22.11 0.46
CA PHE A 62 -3.55 20.79 0.58
C PHE A 62 -4.56 19.63 0.51
N THR A 63 -5.85 19.90 0.69
CA THR A 63 -6.93 18.90 0.56
C THR A 63 -7.53 18.84 -0.84
N LYS A 64 -7.13 19.71 -1.75
CA LYS A 64 -7.67 19.74 -3.11
C LYS A 64 -7.07 18.58 -3.91
N MET A 65 -7.93 17.67 -4.38
CA MET A 65 -7.56 16.45 -5.14
C MET A 65 -6.88 16.73 -6.49
N GLU A 66 -6.94 17.98 -6.97
CA GLU A 66 -6.32 18.43 -8.22
C GLU A 66 -4.87 18.88 -8.02
N ARG A 67 -4.41 18.91 -6.75
CA ARG A 67 -3.03 19.24 -6.42
C ARG A 67 -2.28 17.95 -6.15
N ASP A 68 -1.14 17.78 -6.81
CA ASP A 68 -0.26 16.61 -6.66
C ASP A 68 0.48 16.64 -5.31
N PHE A 69 -0.26 16.54 -4.19
CA PHE A 69 0.29 16.43 -2.83
C PHE A 69 0.25 14.97 -2.35
N TYR A 70 1.42 14.36 -2.25
CA TYR A 70 1.62 13.04 -1.67
C TYR A 70 1.50 13.13 -0.14
N PHE A 71 0.59 12.35 0.41
CA PHE A 71 0.50 12.12 1.85
C PHE A 71 1.20 10.82 2.20
N ARG A 72 1.80 10.76 3.39
CA ARG A 72 2.36 9.54 3.93
C ARG A 72 1.30 8.44 3.93
N PHE A 73 1.66 7.24 3.49
CA PHE A 73 0.75 6.11 3.60
C PHE A 73 0.40 5.89 5.09
N PRO A 74 -0.88 5.66 5.46
CA PRO A 74 -1.29 5.49 6.84
C PRO A 74 -0.83 4.12 7.37
N PHE A 75 0.44 3.98 7.76
CA PHE A 75 0.94 2.75 8.36
C PHE A 75 0.25 2.49 9.72
N PRO A 76 -0.32 1.30 9.98
CA PRO A 76 -1.13 1.07 11.19
C PRO A 76 -0.39 1.27 12.50
N ASP A 77 0.88 0.86 12.54
CA ASP A 77 1.75 1.06 13.69
C ASP A 77 2.15 2.52 13.93
N GLU A 78 1.70 3.45 13.09
CA GLU A 78 1.93 4.89 13.25
C GLU A 78 0.67 5.66 13.68
N ASP A 79 -0.47 4.97 13.85
CA ASP A 79 -1.73 5.62 14.20
C ASP A 79 -1.66 6.36 15.53
N HIS A 80 -0.96 5.80 16.52
CA HIS A 80 -0.79 6.38 17.85
C HIS A 80 0.16 7.60 17.87
N ARG A 81 0.89 7.85 16.77
CA ARG A 81 1.85 8.96 16.69
C ARG A 81 1.14 10.31 16.59
N LYS A 82 1.77 11.32 17.18
CA LYS A 82 1.31 12.72 17.11
C LYS A 82 1.36 13.24 15.68
N PHE A 83 0.66 14.34 15.44
CA PHE A 83 0.63 14.98 14.13
C PHE A 83 2.02 15.47 13.71
N GLY A 84 2.49 15.07 12.53
CA GLY A 84 3.82 15.42 12.01
C GLY A 84 5.00 14.66 12.65
N ASP A 85 4.73 13.75 13.60
CA ASP A 85 5.74 12.95 14.30
C ASP A 85 5.99 11.63 13.56
N VAL A 86 7.16 11.51 12.94
CA VAL A 86 7.59 10.33 12.17
C VAL A 86 9.06 10.02 12.41
N ASP A 87 9.40 8.74 12.59
CA ASP A 87 10.81 8.31 12.78
C ASP A 87 11.56 8.25 11.44
N ASP A 88 10.88 7.81 10.39
CA ASP A 88 11.45 7.61 9.07
C ASP A 88 10.56 8.26 8.01
N TYR A 89 11.02 9.40 7.51
CA TYR A 89 10.39 10.14 6.42
C TYR A 89 10.33 9.37 5.10
N HIS A 90 11.18 8.35 4.93
CA HIS A 90 11.30 7.54 3.71
C HIS A 90 10.80 6.11 3.89
N ARG A 91 10.01 5.86 4.95
CA ARG A 91 9.45 4.54 5.22
C ARG A 91 8.69 4.02 4.01
N SER A 92 8.99 2.78 3.65
CA SER A 92 8.33 2.10 2.56
C SER A 92 8.14 0.62 2.85
N ILE A 93 7.15 0.00 2.19
CA ILE A 93 6.91 -1.45 2.31
C ILE A 93 7.16 -2.11 0.96
N PRO A 94 8.12 -3.05 0.86
CA PRO A 94 8.37 -3.76 -0.38
C PRO A 94 7.22 -4.72 -0.70
N ILE A 95 6.80 -4.71 -1.96
CA ILE A 95 5.81 -5.60 -2.52
C ILE A 95 6.43 -6.30 -3.72
N LEU A 96 6.45 -7.62 -3.66
CA LEU A 96 6.96 -8.46 -4.72
C LEU A 96 5.90 -8.68 -5.80
N ILE A 97 6.25 -8.29 -7.03
CA ILE A 97 5.42 -8.36 -8.22
C ILE A 97 5.97 -9.43 -9.18
N ARG A 98 5.13 -10.40 -9.50
CA ARG A 98 5.36 -11.50 -10.46
C ARG A 98 4.39 -11.48 -11.64
N ASP A 99 3.44 -10.54 -11.66
CA ASP A 99 2.53 -10.32 -12.79
C ASP A 99 3.04 -9.15 -13.65
N PRO A 100 3.56 -9.41 -14.86
CA PRO A 100 4.10 -8.37 -15.74
C PRO A 100 3.05 -7.36 -16.23
N SER A 101 1.75 -7.68 -16.14
CA SER A 101 0.68 -6.74 -16.52
C SER A 101 0.50 -5.56 -15.56
N ILE A 102 1.23 -5.54 -14.44
CA ILE A 102 1.14 -4.45 -13.45
C ILE A 102 2.05 -3.28 -13.83
N LEU A 103 3.32 -3.54 -14.19
CA LEU A 103 4.28 -2.48 -14.50
C LEU A 103 4.30 -2.08 -15.97
N ASN A 104 3.65 -2.86 -16.85
CA ASN A 104 3.65 -2.64 -18.30
C ASN A 104 5.07 -2.54 -18.92
N ASP A 105 6.08 -3.06 -18.23
CA ASP A 105 7.46 -3.10 -18.71
C ASP A 105 7.60 -4.16 -19.82
N TYR A 106 8.59 -3.97 -20.69
CA TYR A 106 8.95 -5.01 -21.66
C TYR A 106 9.34 -6.30 -20.92
N TYR A 107 8.52 -7.33 -21.08
CA TYR A 107 8.70 -8.62 -20.43
C TYR A 107 9.33 -9.62 -21.39
N ASP A 108 10.55 -10.03 -21.06
CA ASP A 108 11.20 -11.18 -21.69
C ASP A 108 10.64 -12.48 -21.10
N LYS A 109 9.83 -13.19 -21.89
CA LYS A 109 9.21 -14.47 -21.52
C LYS A 109 10.22 -15.59 -21.19
N SER A 110 11.50 -15.41 -21.53
CA SER A 110 12.55 -16.39 -21.25
C SER A 110 13.03 -16.38 -19.79
N ARG A 111 12.63 -15.37 -18.99
CA ARG A 111 13.06 -15.23 -17.59
C ARG A 111 11.87 -15.11 -16.66
N PRO A 112 11.98 -15.61 -15.41
CA PRO A 112 10.94 -15.38 -14.41
C PRO A 112 10.79 -13.88 -14.16
N TYR A 113 9.57 -13.36 -14.29
CA TYR A 113 9.26 -11.98 -13.95
C TYR A 113 9.21 -11.82 -12.44
N GLU A 114 10.15 -11.05 -11.88
CA GLU A 114 10.11 -10.69 -10.47
C GLU A 114 10.65 -9.27 -10.30
N LYS A 115 9.82 -8.40 -9.71
CA LYS A 115 10.13 -6.99 -9.45
C LYS A 115 9.65 -6.61 -8.06
N VAL A 116 10.43 -5.78 -7.36
CA VAL A 116 10.02 -5.19 -6.09
C VAL A 116 9.59 -3.76 -6.34
N ILE A 117 8.35 -3.45 -5.99
CA ILE A 117 7.86 -2.06 -5.84
C ILE A 117 7.80 -1.73 -4.35
N LYS A 118 7.80 -0.46 -3.98
CA LYS A 118 7.75 -0.03 -2.58
C LYS A 118 6.59 0.92 -2.37
N LEU A 119 5.66 0.57 -1.49
CA LEU A 119 4.55 1.43 -1.09
C LEU A 119 5.07 2.52 -0.16
N GLU A 120 4.89 3.79 -0.53
CA GLU A 120 5.44 4.95 0.19
C GLU A 120 4.39 5.97 0.61
N SER A 121 3.45 6.27 -0.29
CA SER A 121 2.49 7.36 -0.11
C SER A 121 1.13 7.08 -0.75
N GLN A 122 0.19 7.97 -0.44
CA GLN A 122 -1.08 8.08 -1.12
C GLN A 122 -1.24 9.50 -1.66
N LEU A 123 -1.91 9.63 -2.80
CA LEU A 123 -2.25 10.91 -3.41
C LEU A 123 -3.77 10.97 -3.60
N GLY A 124 -4.39 12.03 -3.11
CA GLY A 124 -5.79 12.31 -3.42
C GLY A 124 -5.93 12.71 -4.89
N ILE A 125 -6.66 11.92 -5.68
CA ILE A 125 -6.90 12.19 -7.10
C ILE A 125 -8.37 12.14 -7.47
N LEU A 126 -8.70 12.87 -8.52
CA LEU A 126 -9.91 12.63 -9.30
C LEU A 126 -9.53 11.72 -10.47
N ARG A 127 -10.00 10.47 -10.46
CA ARG A 127 -9.61 9.48 -11.47
C ARG A 127 -10.16 9.84 -12.85
N GLU A 128 -9.29 9.89 -13.86
CA GLU A 128 -9.66 10.31 -15.22
C GLU A 128 -10.70 9.37 -15.87
N SER A 129 -10.68 8.07 -15.55
CA SER A 129 -11.52 7.08 -16.21
C SER A 129 -13.01 7.18 -15.87
N ASP A 130 -13.35 7.67 -14.67
CA ASP A 130 -14.73 7.68 -14.18
C ASP A 130 -15.06 8.81 -13.19
N ASN A 131 -14.18 9.80 -13.04
CA ASN A 131 -14.35 10.95 -12.14
C ASN A 131 -14.62 10.58 -10.68
N ARG A 132 -14.25 9.37 -10.24
CA ARG A 132 -14.32 9.01 -8.82
C ARG A 132 -13.12 9.60 -8.07
N LYS A 133 -13.37 10.11 -6.87
CA LYS A 133 -12.33 10.53 -5.94
C LYS A 133 -11.73 9.30 -5.26
N CYS A 134 -10.40 9.18 -5.23
CA CYS A 134 -9.72 8.14 -4.48
C CYS A 134 -8.37 8.61 -3.92
N LEU A 135 -7.88 7.91 -2.90
CA LEU A 135 -6.51 8.05 -2.38
C LEU A 135 -5.64 7.00 -3.08
N ALA A 136 -5.10 7.38 -4.23
CA ALA A 136 -4.29 6.49 -5.04
C ALA A 136 -2.96 6.18 -4.35
N ALA A 137 -2.65 4.89 -4.20
CA ALA A 137 -1.35 4.42 -3.74
C ALA A 137 -0.26 4.77 -4.76
N PHE A 138 0.85 5.23 -4.23
CA PHE A 138 2.03 5.60 -5.00
C PHE A 138 3.19 4.68 -4.59
N PHE A 139 3.80 4.07 -5.60
CA PHE A 139 4.87 3.11 -5.39
C PHE A 139 6.16 3.59 -6.05
N SER A 140 7.30 3.47 -5.38
CA SER A 140 8.59 3.59 -6.05
C SER A 140 9.04 2.23 -6.60
N TYR A 141 9.78 2.24 -7.71
CA TYR A 141 10.37 1.03 -8.27
C TYR A 141 11.67 1.34 -9.02
N GLY A 142 12.57 0.35 -9.05
CA GLY A 142 13.89 0.51 -9.66
C GLY A 142 14.82 1.49 -8.93
N ASN A 143 16.00 1.73 -9.50
CA ASN A 143 17.07 2.53 -8.86
C ASN A 143 17.08 4.00 -9.30
N LYS A 144 16.19 4.41 -10.21
CA LYS A 144 16.20 5.75 -10.85
C LYS A 144 15.06 6.65 -10.37
N GLY A 145 14.50 6.40 -9.19
CA GLY A 145 13.35 7.14 -8.68
C GLY A 145 12.12 7.00 -9.57
N GLN A 146 11.96 5.85 -10.25
CA GLN A 146 10.76 5.61 -11.05
C GLN A 146 9.58 5.40 -10.10
N THR A 147 8.44 5.95 -10.47
CA THR A 147 7.25 5.92 -9.64
C THR A 147 6.06 5.39 -10.42
N LEU A 148 5.21 4.65 -9.73
CA LEU A 148 4.02 4.03 -10.26
C LEU A 148 2.83 4.58 -9.48
N ARG A 149 2.05 5.43 -10.15
CA ARG A 149 0.70 5.80 -9.73
C ARG A 149 -0.28 4.80 -10.34
N VAL A 150 -1.06 4.12 -9.51
CA VAL A 150 -2.05 3.15 -9.98
C VAL A 150 -3.44 3.68 -9.74
N GLU A 151 -4.23 3.83 -10.79
CA GLU A 151 -5.62 4.34 -10.67
C GLU A 151 -6.67 3.25 -10.92
N GLU A 152 -6.28 2.18 -11.60
CA GLU A 152 -7.19 1.12 -12.03
C GLU A 152 -7.44 0.11 -10.90
N ASP A 153 -8.72 -0.10 -10.57
CA ASP A 153 -9.16 -1.05 -9.53
C ASP A 153 -8.57 -2.46 -9.76
N SER A 154 -8.58 -2.92 -11.01
CA SER A 154 -8.06 -4.24 -11.39
C SER A 154 -6.57 -4.41 -11.12
N LYS A 155 -5.75 -3.36 -11.33
CA LYS A 155 -4.31 -3.38 -11.04
C LYS A 155 -4.06 -3.36 -9.54
N ILE A 156 -4.79 -2.54 -8.79
CA ILE A 156 -4.69 -2.51 -7.32
C ILE A 156 -5.06 -3.85 -6.70
N LEU A 157 -6.15 -4.47 -7.15
CA LEU A 157 -6.54 -5.80 -6.68
C LEU A 157 -5.46 -6.84 -6.97
N LYS A 158 -4.77 -6.75 -8.12
CA LYS A 158 -3.62 -7.63 -8.43
C LYS A 158 -2.43 -7.36 -7.51
N ILE A 159 -2.09 -6.09 -7.24
CA ILE A 159 -1.00 -5.71 -6.33
C ILE A 159 -1.30 -6.24 -4.92
N VAL A 160 -2.49 -5.94 -4.39
CA VAL A 160 -2.91 -6.38 -3.05
C VAL A 160 -2.93 -7.90 -2.95
N LYS A 161 -3.43 -8.60 -3.96
CA LYS A 161 -3.40 -10.07 -3.99
C LYS A 161 -1.98 -10.62 -3.90
N GLN A 162 -1.01 -10.01 -4.59
CA GLN A 162 0.38 -10.43 -4.50
C GLN A 162 1.01 -10.08 -3.17
N PHE A 163 0.72 -8.91 -2.62
CA PHE A 163 1.14 -8.52 -1.28
C PHE A 163 0.63 -9.51 -0.23
N MET A 164 -0.66 -9.85 -0.26
CA MET A 164 -1.26 -10.84 0.65
C MET A 164 -0.59 -12.21 0.51
N LYS A 165 -0.39 -12.68 -0.72
CA LYS A 165 0.24 -13.98 -0.99
C LYS A 165 1.69 -14.04 -0.49
N ASN A 166 2.44 -12.95 -0.61
CA ASN A 166 3.88 -12.93 -0.30
C ASN A 166 4.16 -12.57 1.16
N ASN A 167 3.31 -11.78 1.80
CA ASN A 167 3.58 -11.22 3.12
C ASN A 167 2.59 -11.69 4.20
N VAL A 168 1.35 -12.06 3.86
CA VAL A 168 0.34 -12.47 4.85
C VAL A 168 0.20 -13.99 4.95
N GLU A 169 0.12 -14.68 3.81
CA GLU A 169 -0.03 -16.14 3.77
C GLU A 169 1.13 -16.88 4.49
N PRO A 170 2.41 -16.60 4.20
CA PRO A 170 3.53 -17.31 4.83
C PRO A 170 3.88 -16.79 6.24
N GLU A 171 3.34 -15.64 6.66
CA GLU A 171 3.68 -15.06 7.97
C GLU A 171 3.03 -15.87 9.11
N LEU A 172 3.88 -16.27 10.05
CA LEU A 172 3.53 -17.10 11.21
C LEU A 172 3.27 -16.27 12.45
N ASP A 173 3.91 -15.10 12.57
CA ASP A 173 3.67 -14.15 13.66
C ASP A 173 2.28 -13.50 13.51
N PRO A 174 1.35 -13.71 14.47
CA PRO A 174 0.00 -13.15 14.41
C PRO A 174 -0.03 -11.62 14.35
N GLU A 175 0.85 -10.93 15.07
CA GLU A 175 0.86 -9.46 15.14
C GLU A 175 1.30 -8.89 13.78
N LYS A 176 2.42 -9.38 13.26
CA LYS A 176 2.94 -8.98 11.96
C LYS A 176 2.00 -9.36 10.81
N LYS A 177 1.34 -10.51 10.90
CA LYS A 177 0.30 -10.93 9.95
C LYS A 177 -0.88 -9.96 9.94
N ASN A 178 -1.34 -9.53 11.12
CA ASN A 178 -2.44 -8.56 11.24
C ASN A 178 -2.02 -7.18 10.73
N LEU A 179 -0.81 -6.72 11.06
CA LEU A 179 -0.25 -5.48 10.51
C LEU A 179 -0.29 -5.48 8.97
N TYR A 180 0.16 -6.57 8.33
CA TYR A 180 0.10 -6.68 6.87
C TYR A 180 -1.33 -6.74 6.33
N LYS A 181 -2.26 -7.42 6.99
CA LYS A 181 -3.68 -7.38 6.59
C LYS A 181 -4.25 -5.96 6.66
N GLU A 182 -3.92 -5.21 7.71
CA GLU A 182 -4.38 -3.84 7.87
C GLU A 182 -3.78 -2.91 6.80
N ILE A 183 -2.50 -3.08 6.46
CA ILE A 183 -1.90 -2.37 5.32
C ILE A 183 -2.66 -2.67 4.03
N ALA A 184 -2.96 -3.94 3.76
CA ALA A 184 -3.73 -4.34 2.58
C ALA A 184 -5.13 -3.71 2.56
N ASN A 185 -5.84 -3.70 3.70
CA ASN A 185 -7.13 -3.04 3.84
C ASN A 185 -7.02 -1.54 3.54
N ARG A 186 -6.05 -0.84 4.13
CA ARG A 186 -5.87 0.61 3.94
C ARG A 186 -5.52 1.00 2.50
N ILE A 187 -4.80 0.13 1.77
CA ILE A 187 -4.63 0.32 0.33
C ILE A 187 -6.00 0.31 -0.33
N LEU A 188 -6.82 -0.72 -0.10
CA LEU A 188 -8.12 -0.89 -0.74
C LEU A 188 -9.14 0.18 -0.33
N ASP A 189 -9.15 0.59 0.94
CA ASP A 189 -10.01 1.65 1.47
C ASP A 189 -9.76 2.97 0.74
N GLY A 190 -8.51 3.25 0.38
CA GLY A 190 -8.15 4.42 -0.44
C GLY A 190 -8.86 4.43 -1.80
N TYR A 191 -9.20 3.26 -2.35
CA TYR A 191 -9.94 3.10 -3.61
C TYR A 191 -11.41 2.74 -3.39
N GLN A 192 -11.88 2.63 -2.15
CA GLN A 192 -13.22 2.16 -1.79
C GLN A 192 -13.51 0.75 -2.36
N LEU A 193 -12.54 -0.16 -2.22
CA LEU A 193 -12.61 -1.53 -2.73
C LEU A 193 -12.69 -2.55 -1.59
N GLU A 194 -13.27 -3.72 -1.89
CA GLU A 194 -13.32 -4.85 -0.96
C GLU A 194 -12.09 -5.76 -1.06
N MET A 195 -11.73 -6.40 0.05
CA MET A 195 -10.64 -7.37 0.11
C MET A 195 -10.90 -8.57 -0.82
N PRO A 196 -9.98 -8.90 -1.74
CA PRO A 196 -10.16 -10.06 -2.61
C PRO A 196 -10.20 -11.35 -1.78
N LYS A 197 -11.22 -12.19 -1.99
CA LYS A 197 -11.30 -13.53 -1.40
C LYS A 197 -10.13 -14.38 -1.91
N LEU A 198 -9.14 -14.62 -1.04
CA LEU A 198 -8.08 -15.58 -1.33
C LEU A 198 -8.71 -16.97 -1.34
N LYS A 199 -8.70 -17.64 -2.50
CA LYS A 199 -9.05 -19.05 -2.57
C LYS A 199 -7.95 -19.81 -1.85
N ILE A 200 -8.16 -20.09 -0.56
CA ILE A 200 -7.37 -21.08 0.16
C ILE A 200 -7.58 -22.38 -0.59
N HIS A 201 -6.63 -22.75 -1.45
CA HIS A 201 -6.54 -24.13 -1.91
C HIS A 201 -6.20 -24.93 -0.65
N GLN A 202 -7.24 -25.37 0.07
CA GLN A 202 -7.11 -26.51 0.95
C GLN A 202 -6.55 -27.61 0.05
N SER A 203 -5.27 -27.90 0.22
CA SER A 203 -4.60 -29.02 -0.41
C SER A 203 -5.25 -30.30 0.12
N SER A 204 -6.39 -30.67 -0.46
CA SER A 204 -7.05 -31.98 -0.32
C SER A 204 -6.17 -33.13 -0.82
N ARG A 205 -4.96 -32.82 -1.33
CA ARG A 205 -3.93 -33.80 -1.68
C ARG A 205 -3.20 -34.42 -0.48
N LEU A 206 -3.36 -33.89 0.75
CA LEU A 206 -2.80 -34.53 1.94
C LEU A 206 -3.78 -35.51 2.61
N SER A 207 -5.11 -35.28 2.57
CA SER A 207 -6.07 -36.26 3.12
C SER A 207 -6.18 -37.50 2.24
N SER A 208 -6.18 -37.34 0.90
CA SER A 208 -6.28 -38.48 -0.03
C SER A 208 -5.06 -39.41 -0.04
N LYS A 209 -3.86 -38.93 0.30
CA LYS A 209 -2.68 -39.81 0.49
C LYS A 209 -2.70 -40.50 1.86
N ALA A 210 -3.10 -39.80 2.93
CA ALA A 210 -3.20 -40.39 4.27
C ALA A 210 -4.29 -41.48 4.34
N GLU A 211 -5.46 -41.24 3.74
CA GLU A 211 -6.55 -42.22 3.66
C GLU A 211 -6.17 -43.44 2.82
N ASN A 212 -5.41 -43.27 1.73
CA ASN A 212 -4.92 -44.37 0.90
C ASN A 212 -3.82 -45.21 1.58
N VAL A 213 -3.01 -44.62 2.46
CA VAL A 213 -2.00 -45.37 3.23
C VAL A 213 -2.66 -46.12 4.39
N ALA A 214 -3.60 -45.49 5.11
CA ALA A 214 -4.33 -46.12 6.21
C ALA A 214 -5.18 -47.31 5.74
N SER A 215 -5.87 -47.18 4.60
CA SER A 215 -6.66 -48.26 4.02
C SER A 215 -5.81 -49.43 3.48
N ARG A 216 -4.58 -49.18 3.00
CA ARG A 216 -3.63 -50.24 2.63
C ARG A 216 -3.06 -50.99 3.85
N LEU A 217 -2.83 -50.31 4.98
CA LEU A 217 -2.35 -50.93 6.21
C LEU A 217 -3.44 -51.79 6.89
N LEU A 218 -4.69 -51.37 6.85
CA LEU A 218 -5.82 -52.14 7.39
C LEU A 218 -6.13 -53.42 6.58
N LYS A 219 -5.99 -53.38 5.24
CA LYS A 219 -6.13 -54.59 4.40
C LYS A 219 -5.01 -55.61 4.63
N ARG A 220 -3.79 -55.18 4.98
CA ARG A 220 -2.68 -56.08 5.30
C ARG A 220 -2.84 -56.81 6.64
N LYS A 221 -3.54 -56.23 7.62
CA LYS A 221 -3.82 -56.90 8.91
C LYS A 221 -4.92 -57.97 8.83
N LYS A 222 -5.86 -57.87 7.89
CA LYS A 222 -6.94 -58.86 7.72
C LYS A 222 -6.55 -60.12 6.91
N GLY A 223 -5.39 -60.13 6.27
CA GLY A 223 -4.88 -61.28 5.48
C GLY A 223 -3.88 -62.18 6.22
N LYS A 224 -3.63 -61.95 7.51
CA LYS A 224 -2.77 -62.78 8.36
C LYS A 224 -3.50 -63.15 9.64
N GLY A 225 -4.60 -63.89 9.49
CA GLY A 225 -5.20 -64.70 10.53
C GLY A 225 -5.32 -66.10 9.96
N LEU A 226 -4.55 -67.03 10.53
CA LEU A 226 -4.68 -68.48 10.37
C LEU A 226 -6.09 -68.95 10.73
#